data_AF-A0A950IUX0-F1
#
_entry.id   AF-A0A950IUX0-F1
#
_cell.length_a   1.000
_cell.length_b   1.000
_cell.length_c   1.000
_cell.angle_alpha   90.00
_cell.angle_beta   90.00
_cell.angle_gamma   90.00
#
_symmetry.space_group_name_H-M   'P 1'
#
loop_
_entity.id
_entity.type
_entity.pdbx_description
1 polymer ?
#
loop_
_entity_poly.entity_id
_entity_poly.type
_entity_poly.pdbx_seq_one_letter_code
_entity_poly.pdbx_strand_id
1 'polypeptide(L)' 'MPAKPHAPARGSSSRLHPRNRHQGQYDFTRLIAVCPALKAHVKPNPHGLPSIDFANPLAVRLLNQALLAAQYGIR' A
#
# COMPACT_ATOMS: atom_id res chain seq x y z
N MET A 1 22.36 12.80 0.50
CA MET A 1 21.50 12.51 1.68
C MET A 1 21.05 11.06 1.57
N PRO A 2 21.59 10.09 2.34
CA PRO A 2 21.22 8.70 2.18
C PRO A 2 19.87 8.44 2.87
N ALA A 3 18.89 7.90 2.13
CA ALA A 3 17.61 7.47 2.66
C ALA A 3 17.84 6.30 3.65
N LYS A 4 17.38 6.48 4.89
CA LYS A 4 17.54 5.52 5.99
C LYS A 4 16.81 4.20 5.69
N PRO A 5 17.43 3.04 5.98
CA PRO A 5 16.73 1.75 5.95
C PRO A 5 15.70 1.73 7.08
N HIS A 6 14.43 1.55 6.74
CA HIS A 6 13.35 1.49 7.73
C HIS A 6 13.35 0.09 8.38
N ALA A 7 13.77 0.06 9.65
CA ALA A 7 13.73 -1.10 10.53
C ALA A 7 12.29 -1.64 10.71
N PRO A 8 12.10 -2.95 10.98
CA PRO A 8 10.77 -3.52 11.13
C PRO A 8 10.11 -2.95 12.39
N ALA A 9 8.91 -2.41 12.22
CA ALA A 9 8.08 -1.99 13.35
C ALA A 9 7.77 -3.22 14.22
N ARG A 10 8.22 -3.16 15.48
CA ARG A 10 8.07 -4.22 16.48
C ARG A 10 6.59 -4.51 16.72
N GLY A 11 6.28 -5.80 16.82
CA GLY A 11 4.93 -6.34 16.93
C GLY A 11 4.10 -5.70 18.03
N SER A 12 2.94 -5.19 17.64
CA SER A 12 1.77 -5.04 18.50
C SER A 12 0.71 -5.95 17.90
N SER A 13 0.30 -6.99 18.64
CA SER A 13 -0.68 -8.01 18.24
C SER A 13 -1.74 -7.46 17.29
N SER A 14 -1.52 -7.63 15.98
CA SER A 14 -2.45 -7.16 14.98
C SER A 14 -3.70 -8.02 15.16
N ARG A 15 -4.87 -7.40 15.36
CA ARG A 15 -6.20 -8.03 15.31
C ARG A 15 -6.54 -8.62 13.93
N LEU A 16 -5.52 -9.04 13.17
CA LEU A 16 -5.59 -9.63 11.86
C LEU A 16 -5.24 -11.09 12.00
N HIS A 17 -5.99 -11.95 11.31
CA HIS A 17 -5.77 -13.38 11.35
C HIS A 17 -4.31 -13.71 10.97
N PRO A 18 -3.65 -14.68 11.62
CA PRO A 18 -2.28 -15.10 11.29
C PRO A 18 -2.07 -15.57 9.83
N ARG A 19 -3.15 -15.76 9.06
CA ARG A 19 -3.10 -16.16 7.64
C ARG A 19 -3.27 -14.96 6.70
N ASN A 20 -3.50 -13.76 7.24
CA ASN A 20 -3.61 -12.56 6.43
C ASN A 20 -2.24 -12.23 5.84
N ARG A 21 -2.13 -12.28 4.51
CA ARG A 21 -0.90 -11.93 3.77
C ARG A 21 -0.61 -10.42 3.78
N HIS A 22 -1.59 -9.61 4.21
CA HIS A 22 -1.54 -8.15 4.27
C HIS A 22 -1.27 -7.67 5.69
N GLN A 23 -0.27 -8.25 6.35
CA GLN A 23 0.19 -7.76 7.64
C GLN A 23 1.20 -6.63 7.39
N GLY A 24 0.81 -5.39 7.75
CA GLY A 24 1.66 -4.22 7.65
C GLY A 24 1.22 -3.21 6.60
N GLN A 25 2.17 -2.41 6.12
CA GLN A 25 1.93 -1.32 5.17
C GLN A 25 2.01 -1.86 3.73
N TYR A 26 1.19 -1.31 2.83
CA TYR A 26 1.23 -1.66 1.42
C TYR A 26 2.44 -1.04 0.73
N ASP A 27 3.08 -1.84 -0.13
CA ASP A 27 4.24 -1.41 -0.89
C ASP A 27 3.80 -0.65 -2.14
N PHE A 28 3.54 0.66 -1.99
CA PHE A 28 3.01 1.51 -3.06
C PHE A 28 3.90 1.51 -4.30
N THR A 29 5.22 1.36 -4.16
CA THR A 29 6.14 1.24 -5.30
C THR A 29 5.78 0.05 -6.18
N ARG A 30 5.50 -1.11 -5.57
CA ARG A 30 5.10 -2.33 -6.29
C ARG A 30 3.69 -2.21 -6.88
N LEU A 31 2.77 -1.58 -6.16
CA LEU A 31 1.41 -1.35 -6.64
C LEU A 31 1.37 -0.40 -7.84
N ILE A 32 2.17 0.67 -7.82
CA ILE A 32 2.32 1.61 -8.94
C ILE A 32 2.94 0.92 -10.17
N ALA A 33 3.87 -0.01 -9.97
CA ALA A 33 4.46 -0.77 -11.08
C ALA A 33 3.41 -1.64 -11.81
N VAL A 34 2.41 -2.16 -11.08
CA VAL A 34 1.33 -2.96 -11.64
C VAL A 34 0.21 -2.09 -12.23
N CYS A 35 -0.14 -1.00 -11.55
CA CYS A 35 -1.15 -0.03 -11.95
C CYS A 35 -0.56 1.39 -11.92
N PRO A 36 0.04 1.88 -13.02
CA PRO A 36 0.65 3.21 -13.06
C PRO A 36 -0.36 4.34 -12.82
N ALA A 37 -1.65 4.11 -13.12
CA ALA A 37 -2.74 5.04 -12.81
C ALA A 37 -2.88 5.34 -11.31
N LEU A 38 -2.49 4.41 -10.42
CA LEU A 38 -2.53 4.62 -8.97
C LEU A 38 -1.59 5.76 -8.54
N LYS A 39 -0.48 5.98 -9.27
CA LYS A 39 0.53 6.99 -8.93
C LYS A 39 -0.06 8.40 -8.82
N ALA A 40 -1.04 8.74 -9.66
CA ALA A 40 -1.70 10.04 -9.64
C ALA A 40 -2.53 10.27 -8.36
N HIS A 41 -2.91 9.20 -7.68
CA HIS A 41 -3.74 9.23 -6.48
C HIS A 41 -2.94 8.98 -5.18
N VAL A 42 -1.66 8.63 -5.28
CA VAL A 42 -0.78 8.48 -4.11
C VAL A 42 -0.36 9.86 -3.62
N LYS A 43 -0.68 10.14 -2.36
CA LYS A 43 -0.34 11.37 -1.64
C LYS A 43 0.42 11.03 -0.36
N PRO A 44 1.38 11.87 0.07
CA PRO A 44 2.00 11.70 1.38
C PRO A 44 0.96 11.96 2.49
N ASN A 45 0.93 11.07 3.48
CA ASN A 45 0.19 11.26 4.73
C ASN A 45 0.93 12.29 5.62
N PRO A 46 0.33 12.84 6.70
CA PRO A 46 1.02 13.75 7.63
C PRO A 46 2.31 13.20 8.25
N HIS A 47 2.50 11.88 8.23
CA HIS A 47 3.72 11.19 8.65
C HIS A 47 4.79 11.05 7.55
N GLY A 48 4.57 11.63 6.37
CA GLY A 48 5.48 11.55 5.22
C GLY A 48 5.45 10.20 4.47
N LEU A 49 4.53 9.31 4.83
CA LEU A 49 4.38 7.99 4.20
C LEU A 49 3.43 8.05 3.00
N PRO A 50 3.69 7.30 1.92
CA PRO A 50 2.77 7.21 0.79
C PRO A 50 1.44 6.62 1.25
N SER A 51 0.35 7.30 0.93
CA SER A 51 -1.03 6.92 1.23
C SER A 51 -1.92 7.30 0.06
N ILE A 52 -3.20 6.96 0.12
CA ILE A 52 -4.21 7.41 -0.85
C ILE A 52 -5.33 8.13 -0.13
N ASP A 53 -6.09 8.88 -0.90
CA ASP A 53 -7.34 9.46 -0.43
C ASP A 53 -8.44 8.39 -0.43
N PHE A 54 -8.75 7.85 0.75
CA PHE A 54 -9.79 6.82 0.91
C PHE A 54 -11.21 7.38 0.73
N ALA A 55 -11.40 8.70 0.73
CA ALA A 55 -12.68 9.31 0.39
C ALA A 55 -12.91 9.36 -1.12
N ASN A 56 -11.86 9.19 -1.94
CA ASN A 56 -11.98 9.17 -3.39
C ASN A 56 -12.24 7.73 -3.90
N PRO A 57 -13.43 7.44 -4.43
CA PRO A 57 -13.78 6.09 -4.88
C PRO A 57 -12.88 5.60 -6.03
N LEU A 58 -12.36 6.50 -6.87
CA LEU A 58 -11.45 6.12 -7.96
C LEU A 58 -10.09 5.67 -7.41
N ALA A 59 -9.56 6.38 -6.41
CA ALA A 59 -8.29 6.02 -5.77
C ALA A 59 -8.37 4.64 -5.11
N VAL A 60 -9.48 4.38 -4.40
CA VAL A 60 -9.71 3.09 -3.73
C VAL A 60 -9.89 1.96 -4.75
N ARG A 61 -10.61 2.19 -5.87
CA ARG A 61 -10.75 1.20 -6.95
C ARG A 61 -9.40 0.84 -7.56
N LEU A 62 -8.56 1.83 -7.88
CA LEU A 62 -7.23 1.60 -8.43
C LEU A 62 -6.32 0.87 -7.44
N LEU A 63 -6.41 1.19 -6.14
CA LEU A 63 -5.66 0.49 -5.12
C LEU A 63 -6.05 -0.99 -5.05
N ASN A 64 -7.35 -1.28 -5.00
CA ASN A 64 -7.85 -2.66 -4.95
C ASN A 64 -7.47 -3.43 -6.22
N GLN A 65 -7.53 -2.81 -7.39
CA GLN A 65 -7.10 -3.42 -8.64
C GLN A 65 -5.59 -3.76 -8.61
N ALA A 66 -4.76 -2.82 -8.14
CA ALA A 66 -3.33 -3.04 -7.99
C ALA A 66 -3.03 -4.19 -6.99
N LEU A 67 -3.77 -4.27 -5.88
CA LEU A 67 -3.62 -5.32 -4.87
C LEU A 67 -4.00 -6.69 -5.43
N LEU A 68 -5.15 -6.78 -6.10
CA LEU A 68 -5.63 -8.00 -6.76
C LEU A 68 -4.61 -8.50 -7.79
N ALA A 69 -4.08 -7.61 -8.62
CA ALA A 69 -3.10 -7.98 -9.63
C ALA A 69 -1.74 -8.35 -9.02
N ALA A 70 -1.24 -7.58 -8.04
CA ALA A 70 0.09 -7.78 -7.47
C ALA A 70 0.19 -9.01 -6.56
N GLN A 71 -0.87 -9.35 -5.83
CA GLN A 71 -0.84 -10.39 -4.79
C GLN A 71 -1.63 -11.64 -5.15
N TYR A 72 -2.62 -11.52 -6.04
CA TYR A 72 -3.46 -12.63 -6.47
C TYR A 72 -3.35 -12.92 -7.97
N GLY A 73 -2.67 -12.06 -8.75
CA GLY A 73 -2.54 -12.23 -10.20
C GLY A 73 -3.85 -11.99 -10.96
N ILE A 74 -4.84 -11.35 -10.33
CA ILE A 74 -6.17 -11.11 -10.89
C ILE A 74 -6.19 -9.73 -11.56
N ARG A 75 -6.56 -9.65 -12.84
CA ARG A 75 -6.56 -8.43 -13.66
C ARG A 75 -7.94 -8.08 -14.19
#